data_AF-A0A6N8HZT6-F1
#
_entry.id   AF-A0A6N8HZT6-F1
#
_cell.length_a   1.000
_cell.length_b   1.000
_cell.length_c   1.000
_cell.angle_alpha   90.00
_cell.angle_beta   90.00
_cell.angle_gamma   90.00
#
_symmetry.space_group_name_H-M   'P 1'
#
loop_
_entity.id
_entity.type
_entity.pdbx_description
1 polymer ?
#
loop_
_entity_poly.entity_id
_entity_poly.type
_entity_poly.pdbx_seq_one_letter_code
_entity_poly.pdbx_strand_id
1 'polypeptide(L)'
;MLELDQAATYLEKLGYTAEKQGGLEKYLVVFRKARPLGFILADGSVRLVNGEKGADGIRQILGFLEKNHSLELVGNGEFLIGDIRGNQYTTYFDSADQIVRYAVYIHDKNGEVRSTIFDSEKDAAYEFISKSQVIDLKKYLPQQEGFMNRARSRLIRYLMQQNNKNKQQVERL
;
A
#
# COMPACT_ATOMS: atom_id res chain seq x y z
N MET A 1 -14.83 15.87 4.92
CA MET A 1 -15.67 15.40 6.03
C MET A 1 -16.32 14.11 5.56
N LEU A 2 -16.24 13.04 6.35
CA LEU A 2 -16.79 11.74 5.96
C LEU A 2 -18.31 11.77 6.08
N GLU A 3 -19.02 11.51 4.98
CA GLU A 3 -20.48 11.47 4.98
C GLU A 3 -20.98 10.20 5.68
N LEU A 4 -22.01 10.32 6.53
CA LEU A 4 -22.58 9.18 7.25
C LEU A 4 -23.06 8.07 6.31
N ASP A 5 -23.62 8.44 5.17
CA ASP A 5 -24.11 7.46 4.20
C ASP A 5 -22.96 6.65 3.59
N GLN A 6 -21.80 7.29 3.35
CA GLN A 6 -20.59 6.62 2.90
C GLN A 6 -20.05 5.66 3.97
N ALA A 7 -20.04 6.09 5.24
CA ALA A 7 -19.63 5.25 6.35
C ALA A 7 -20.54 4.01 6.51
N ALA A 8 -21.85 4.19 6.41
CA ALA A 8 -22.83 3.11 6.49
C ALA A 8 -22.62 2.08 5.38
N THR A 9 -22.55 2.51 4.12
CA THR A 9 -22.33 1.62 2.97
C THR A 9 -21.02 0.85 3.08
N TYR A 10 -19.96 1.49 3.58
CA TYR A 10 -18.68 0.81 3.75
C TYR A 10 -18.70 -0.22 4.89
N LEU A 11 -19.33 0.12 6.02
CA LEU A 11 -19.52 -0.80 7.13
C LEU A 11 -20.32 -2.04 6.73
N GLU A 12 -21.37 -1.86 5.91
CA GLU A 12 -22.17 -2.96 5.37
C GLU A 12 -21.34 -3.94 4.53
N LYS A 13 -20.42 -3.44 3.69
CA LYS A 13 -19.49 -4.28 2.91
C LYS A 13 -18.57 -5.11 3.80
N LEU A 14 -18.23 -4.60 4.99
CA LEU A 14 -17.40 -5.30 5.98
C LEU A 14 -18.18 -6.27 6.88
N GLY A 15 -19.49 -6.43 6.65
CA GLY A 15 -20.36 -7.33 7.40
C GLY A 15 -20.93 -6.74 8.69
N TYR A 16 -20.94 -5.42 8.81
CA TYR A 16 -21.68 -4.70 9.85
C TYR A 16 -23.06 -4.31 9.33
N THR A 17 -23.94 -3.88 10.23
CA THR A 17 -25.20 -3.23 9.86
C THR A 17 -25.19 -1.83 10.45
N ALA A 18 -25.51 -0.81 9.65
CA ALA A 18 -25.52 0.57 10.09
C ALA A 18 -26.89 1.18 9.83
N GLU A 19 -27.62 1.50 10.91
CA GLU A 19 -28.96 2.07 10.81
C GLU A 19 -28.92 3.56 11.08
N LYS A 20 -29.40 4.38 10.13
CA LYS A 20 -29.54 5.82 10.31
C LYS A 20 -30.74 6.12 11.20
N GLN A 21 -30.47 6.81 12.30
CA GLN A 21 -31.45 7.18 13.32
C GLN A 21 -31.39 8.69 13.59
N GLY A 22 -32.37 9.17 14.34
CA GLY A 22 -32.46 10.58 14.75
C GLY A 22 -33.32 11.44 13.80
N GLY A 23 -34.08 12.37 14.39
CA GLY A 23 -34.93 13.31 13.67
C GLY A 23 -34.15 14.55 13.20
N LEU A 24 -33.67 15.33 14.17
CA LEU A 24 -32.93 16.59 13.98
C LEU A 24 -31.44 16.36 13.70
N GLU A 25 -30.76 15.61 14.55
CA GLU A 25 -29.38 15.17 14.32
C GLU A 25 -29.36 13.73 13.86
N LYS A 26 -28.83 13.50 12.65
CA LYS A 26 -28.67 12.15 12.12
C LYS A 26 -27.45 11.49 12.75
N TYR A 27 -27.61 10.25 13.18
CA TYR A 27 -26.52 9.41 13.65
C TYR A 27 -26.71 7.98 13.14
N LEU A 28 -25.64 7.20 13.11
CA LEU A 28 -25.69 5.79 12.75
C LEU A 28 -25.60 4.94 14.01
N VAL A 29 -26.47 3.94 14.14
CA VAL A 29 -26.31 2.86 15.11
C VAL A 29 -25.64 1.69 14.39
N VAL A 30 -24.52 1.21 14.92
CA VAL A 30 -23.71 0.17 14.30
C VAL A 30 -23.92 -1.16 15.04
N PHE A 31 -24.21 -2.20 14.28
CA PHE A 31 -24.41 -3.55 14.77
C PHE A 31 -23.43 -4.52 14.11
N ARG A 32 -23.12 -5.61 14.81
CA ARG A 32 -22.47 -6.80 14.23
C ARG A 32 -23.19 -8.04 14.73
N LYS A 33 -23.69 -8.87 13.81
CA LYS A 33 -24.49 -10.08 14.15
C LYS A 33 -25.64 -9.76 15.12
N ALA A 34 -26.41 -8.70 14.83
CA ALA A 34 -27.52 -8.20 15.65
C ALA A 34 -27.15 -7.69 17.07
N ARG A 35 -25.85 -7.55 17.40
CA ARG A 35 -25.40 -6.92 18.65
C ARG A 35 -25.02 -5.46 18.42
N PRO A 36 -25.52 -4.51 19.22
CA PRO A 36 -25.15 -3.11 19.11
C PRO A 36 -23.70 -2.92 19.58
N LEU A 37 -22.89 -2.29 18.74
CA LEU A 37 -21.49 -1.98 19.04
C LEU A 37 -21.29 -0.51 19.44
N GLY A 38 -22.21 0.37 19.03
CA GLY A 38 -22.13 1.78 19.33
C GLY A 38 -22.85 2.65 18.31
N PHE A 39 -22.53 3.93 18.31
CA PHE A 39 -23.05 4.91 17.38
C PHE A 39 -21.99 5.87 16.85
N ILE A 40 -22.22 6.34 15.63
CA ILE A 40 -21.41 7.32 14.91
C ILE A 40 -22.26 8.58 14.75
N LEU A 41 -21.80 9.69 15.29
CA LEU A 41 -22.49 10.98 15.23
C LEU A 41 -22.16 11.71 13.91
N ALA A 42 -22.95 12.72 13.57
CA ALA A 42 -22.78 13.51 12.34
C ALA A 42 -21.43 14.24 12.25
N ASP A 43 -20.81 14.53 13.40
CA ASP A 43 -19.47 15.13 13.49
C ASP A 43 -18.33 14.10 13.30
N GLY A 44 -18.66 12.83 13.03
CA GLY A 44 -17.72 11.72 12.90
C GLY A 44 -17.27 11.12 14.23
N SER A 45 -17.74 11.65 15.37
CA SER A 45 -17.39 11.09 16.68
C SER A 45 -18.06 9.74 16.92
N VAL A 46 -17.34 8.84 17.60
CA VAL A 46 -17.74 7.45 17.79
C VAL A 46 -17.90 7.17 19.27
N ARG A 47 -19.09 6.71 19.67
CA ARG A 47 -19.34 6.21 21.02
C ARG A 47 -19.61 4.71 20.96
N LEU A 48 -18.71 3.95 21.58
CA LEU A 48 -18.70 2.50 21.53
C LEU A 48 -19.17 1.91 22.86
N VAL A 49 -19.80 0.74 22.78
CA VAL A 49 -20.10 -0.08 23.96
C VAL A 49 -18.80 -0.69 24.47
N ASN A 50 -18.44 -0.39 25.71
CA ASN A 50 -17.21 -0.92 26.33
C ASN A 50 -17.25 -2.44 26.43
N GLY A 51 -16.16 -3.11 26.05
CA GLY A 51 -16.00 -4.55 26.18
C GLY A 51 -16.67 -5.39 25.10
N GLU A 52 -17.38 -4.78 24.13
CA GLU A 52 -17.98 -5.51 23.02
C GLU A 52 -16.94 -5.86 21.94
N LYS A 53 -16.91 -7.15 21.56
CA LYS A 53 -15.93 -7.66 20.62
C LYS A 53 -16.19 -7.09 19.22
N GLY A 54 -15.20 -6.35 18.70
CA GLY A 54 -15.26 -5.73 17.38
C GLY A 54 -15.72 -4.27 17.39
N ALA A 55 -15.99 -3.69 18.57
CA ALA A 55 -16.24 -2.25 18.72
C ALA A 55 -14.99 -1.43 18.37
N ASP A 56 -13.80 -1.85 18.82
CA ASP A 56 -12.52 -1.16 18.55
C ASP A 56 -12.22 -1.02 17.04
N GLY A 57 -12.65 -2.01 16.26
CA GLY A 57 -12.51 -2.03 14.81
C GLY A 57 -13.22 -0.88 14.10
N ILE A 58 -14.33 -0.38 14.67
CA ILE A 58 -15.12 0.69 14.06
C ILE A 58 -14.29 1.97 13.94
N ARG A 59 -13.50 2.31 14.97
CA ARG A 59 -12.63 3.50 14.93
C ARG A 59 -11.56 3.37 13.84
N GLN A 60 -10.99 2.18 13.69
CA GLN A 60 -9.97 1.92 12.67
C GLN A 60 -10.56 1.99 11.25
N ILE A 61 -11.76 1.44 11.05
CA ILE A 61 -12.49 1.51 9.78
C ILE A 61 -12.79 2.96 9.40
N LEU A 62 -13.28 3.76 10.35
CA LEU A 62 -13.58 5.17 10.10
C LEU A 62 -12.32 5.99 9.83
N GLY A 63 -11.24 5.76 10.59
CA GLY A 63 -9.94 6.38 10.30
C GLY A 63 -9.39 5.99 8.93
N PHE A 64 -9.60 4.74 8.50
CA PHE A 64 -9.26 4.29 7.16
C PHE A 64 -10.09 5.02 6.09
N LEU A 65 -11.41 5.14 6.28
CA LEU A 65 -12.27 5.86 5.35
C LEU A 65 -11.90 7.33 5.25
N GLU A 66 -11.64 7.99 6.38
CA GLU A 66 -11.22 9.39 6.41
C GLU A 66 -9.86 9.57 5.72
N LYS A 67 -8.90 8.67 5.93
CA LYS A 67 -7.60 8.74 5.23
C LYS A 67 -7.74 8.61 3.71
N ASN A 68 -8.69 7.82 3.23
CA ASN A 68 -8.84 7.47 1.82
C ASN A 68 -10.04 8.14 1.13
N HIS A 69 -10.74 9.07 1.80
CA HIS A 69 -11.98 9.68 1.30
C HIS A 69 -11.82 10.40 -0.05
N SER A 70 -10.60 10.85 -0.38
CA SER A 70 -10.27 11.53 -1.63
C SER A 70 -9.91 10.56 -2.77
N LEU A 71 -9.81 9.26 -2.51
CA LEU A 71 -9.48 8.25 -3.49
C LEU A 71 -10.75 7.69 -4.16
N GLU A 72 -10.60 7.23 -5.39
CA GLU A 72 -11.67 6.56 -6.12
C GLU A 72 -11.98 5.19 -5.53
N LEU A 73 -13.27 4.87 -5.37
CA LEU A 73 -13.72 3.55 -4.94
C LEU A 73 -13.91 2.63 -6.16
N VAL A 74 -13.10 1.58 -6.27
CA VAL A 74 -13.05 0.72 -7.49
C VAL A 74 -13.83 -0.59 -7.39
N GLY A 75 -14.34 -0.93 -6.21
CA GLY A 75 -15.16 -2.14 -5.98
C GLY A 75 -14.81 -2.84 -4.67
N ASN A 76 -15.70 -3.69 -4.14
CA ASN A 76 -15.48 -4.50 -2.93
C ASN A 76 -14.99 -3.79 -1.66
N GLY A 77 -15.08 -2.46 -1.59
CA GLY A 77 -14.53 -1.69 -0.46
C GLY A 77 -13.05 -1.33 -0.64
N GLU A 78 -12.55 -1.39 -1.85
CA GLU A 78 -11.18 -1.00 -2.19
C GLU A 78 -11.12 0.42 -2.76
N PHE A 79 -10.09 1.15 -2.33
CA PHE A 79 -9.76 2.49 -2.81
C PHE A 79 -8.54 2.42 -3.73
N LEU A 80 -8.63 3.08 -4.89
CA LEU A 80 -7.57 3.12 -5.89
C LEU A 80 -6.48 4.11 -5.48
N ILE A 81 -5.27 3.60 -5.32
CA ILE A 81 -4.07 4.41 -5.07
C ILE A 81 -3.38 4.76 -6.39
N GLY A 82 -3.35 3.84 -7.35
CA GLY A 82 -2.78 4.10 -8.66
C GLY A 82 -3.28 3.15 -9.74
N ASP A 83 -3.47 3.67 -10.95
CA ASP A 83 -3.75 2.91 -12.16
C ASP A 83 -2.70 3.26 -13.21
N ILE A 84 -2.05 2.23 -13.75
CA ILE A 84 -1.12 2.39 -14.86
C ILE A 84 -1.34 1.27 -15.88
N ARG A 85 -1.83 1.69 -17.07
CA ARG A 85 -2.08 0.80 -18.21
C ARG A 85 -3.04 -0.34 -17.84
N GLY A 86 -4.01 -0.07 -16.98
CA GLY A 86 -4.95 -1.05 -16.46
C GLY A 86 -4.44 -1.84 -15.27
N ASN A 87 -3.14 -1.79 -14.93
CA ASN A 87 -2.66 -2.36 -13.68
C ASN A 87 -3.11 -1.47 -12.53
N GLN A 88 -3.67 -2.06 -11.48
CA GLN A 88 -4.22 -1.31 -10.36
C GLN A 88 -3.47 -1.62 -9.07
N TYR A 89 -3.30 -0.58 -8.26
CA TYR A 89 -2.81 -0.63 -6.90
C TYR A 89 -3.88 -0.03 -6.00
N THR A 90 -4.43 -0.84 -5.10
CA THR A 90 -5.56 -0.47 -4.24
C THR A 90 -5.22 -0.72 -2.77
N THR A 91 -6.06 -0.15 -1.89
CA THR A 91 -6.05 -0.43 -0.46
C THR A 91 -7.45 -0.71 0.06
N TYR A 92 -7.55 -1.58 1.05
CA TYR A 92 -8.81 -1.94 1.70
C TYR A 92 -8.59 -2.28 3.17
N PHE A 93 -9.67 -2.26 3.93
CA PHE A 93 -9.66 -2.67 5.33
C PHE A 93 -10.09 -4.14 5.46
N ASP A 94 -9.21 -5.00 5.98
CA ASP A 94 -9.52 -6.38 6.27
C ASP A 94 -10.27 -6.48 7.60
N SER A 95 -11.56 -6.82 7.57
CA SER A 95 -12.39 -6.90 8.77
C SER A 95 -12.17 -8.15 9.62
N ALA A 96 -11.52 -9.19 9.09
CA ALA A 96 -11.19 -10.39 9.84
C ALA A 96 -9.95 -10.15 10.70
N ASP A 97 -8.90 -9.60 10.08
CA ASP A 97 -7.60 -9.36 10.72
C ASP A 97 -7.49 -7.97 11.36
N GLN A 98 -8.46 -7.07 11.10
CA GLN A 98 -8.50 -5.69 11.61
C GLN A 98 -7.26 -4.88 11.22
N ILE A 99 -6.82 -5.04 9.97
CA ILE A 99 -5.65 -4.35 9.42
C ILE A 99 -5.95 -3.78 8.04
N VAL A 100 -5.21 -2.75 7.66
CA VAL A 100 -5.22 -2.22 6.30
C VAL A 100 -4.33 -3.10 5.43
N ARG A 101 -4.86 -3.55 4.30
CA ARG A 101 -4.14 -4.32 3.30
C ARG A 101 -4.09 -3.57 1.97
N TYR A 102 -3.18 -4.02 1.13
CA TYR A 102 -2.91 -3.46 -0.19
C TYR A 102 -3.00 -4.58 -1.22
N ALA A 103 -3.69 -4.32 -2.32
CA ALA A 103 -3.77 -5.26 -3.43
C ALA A 103 -3.15 -4.65 -4.69
N VAL A 104 -2.41 -5.50 -5.41
CA VAL A 104 -1.84 -5.15 -6.71
C VAL A 104 -2.40 -6.10 -7.75
N TYR A 105 -3.06 -5.54 -8.75
CA TYR A 105 -3.67 -6.23 -9.87
C TYR A 105 -2.84 -5.97 -11.12
N ILE A 106 -2.15 -7.00 -11.62
CA ILE A 106 -1.35 -6.90 -12.84
C ILE A 106 -2.04 -7.68 -13.96
N HIS A 107 -2.28 -7.02 -15.09
CA HIS A 107 -2.77 -7.66 -16.30
C HIS A 107 -1.61 -8.37 -17.00
N ASP A 108 -1.75 -9.67 -17.23
CA ASP A 108 -0.84 -10.41 -18.10
C ASP A 108 -1.18 -10.16 -19.58
N LYS A 109 -0.27 -10.51 -20.48
CA LYS A 109 -0.40 -10.39 -21.94
C LYS A 109 -1.61 -11.13 -22.51
N ASN A 110 -2.14 -12.10 -21.76
CA ASN A 110 -3.30 -12.90 -22.13
C ASN A 110 -4.62 -12.31 -21.60
N GLY A 111 -4.58 -11.17 -20.91
CA GLY A 111 -5.76 -10.53 -20.31
C GLY A 111 -6.15 -11.05 -18.93
N GLU A 112 -5.45 -12.08 -18.41
CA GLU A 112 -5.65 -12.57 -17.04
C GLU A 112 -5.14 -11.55 -16.02
N VAL A 113 -5.94 -11.28 -14.98
CA VAL A 113 -5.58 -10.39 -13.88
C VAL A 113 -5.00 -11.22 -12.74
N ARG A 114 -3.72 -10.98 -12.42
CA ARG A 114 -3.09 -11.58 -11.24
C ARG A 114 -3.16 -10.60 -10.08
N SER A 115 -3.83 -11.00 -9.00
CA SER A 115 -3.88 -10.26 -7.74
C SER A 115 -2.82 -10.74 -6.75
N THR A 116 -2.10 -9.82 -6.13
CA THR A 116 -1.21 -10.09 -4.99
C THR A 116 -1.56 -9.16 -3.83
N ILE A 117 -1.65 -9.71 -2.62
CA ILE A 117 -2.03 -8.98 -1.40
C ILE A 117 -0.77 -8.75 -0.55
N PHE A 118 -0.68 -7.56 0.05
CA PHE A 118 0.42 -7.15 0.91
C PHE A 118 -0.12 -6.47 2.18
N ASP A 119 0.55 -6.71 3.30
CA ASP A 119 0.30 -5.98 4.55
C ASP A 119 1.08 -4.65 4.62
N SER A 120 2.09 -4.49 3.74
CA SER A 120 3.00 -3.33 3.70
C SER A 120 2.75 -2.48 2.46
N GLU A 121 2.50 -1.19 2.68
CA GLU A 121 2.31 -0.20 1.61
C GLU A 121 3.53 -0.14 0.68
N LYS A 122 4.72 -0.17 1.28
CA LYS A 122 5.99 -0.05 0.53
C LYS A 122 6.22 -1.25 -0.38
N ASP A 123 5.89 -2.45 0.08
CA ASP A 123 6.08 -3.67 -0.71
C ASP A 123 5.07 -3.73 -1.85
N ALA A 124 3.82 -3.34 -1.59
CA ALA A 124 2.80 -3.22 -2.64
C ALA A 124 3.18 -2.17 -3.70
N ALA A 125 3.63 -0.99 -3.27
CA ALA A 125 4.07 0.07 -4.18
C ALA A 125 5.28 -0.37 -5.00
N TYR A 126 6.26 -1.05 -4.39
CA TYR A 126 7.42 -1.59 -5.10
C TYR A 126 7.01 -2.63 -6.16
N GLU A 127 6.14 -3.57 -5.80
CA GLU A 127 5.61 -4.57 -6.72
C GLU A 127 4.87 -3.89 -7.89
N PHE A 128 3.99 -2.95 -7.57
CA PHE A 128 3.22 -2.21 -8.57
C PHE A 128 4.12 -1.46 -9.56
N ILE A 129 5.10 -0.70 -9.07
CA ILE A 129 6.03 0.07 -9.92
C ILE A 129 6.90 -0.87 -10.76
N SER A 130 7.41 -1.94 -10.17
CA SER A 130 8.29 -2.88 -10.87
C SER A 130 7.58 -3.67 -11.97
N LYS A 131 6.30 -4.01 -11.77
CA LYS A 131 5.51 -4.82 -12.73
C LYS A 131 4.70 -4.01 -13.73
N SER A 132 4.33 -2.77 -13.40
CA SER A 132 3.58 -1.87 -14.31
C SER A 132 4.41 -1.34 -15.50
N GLN A 133 5.71 -1.69 -15.57
CA GLN A 133 6.64 -1.31 -16.65
C GLN A 133 6.77 0.21 -16.88
N VAL A 134 6.38 1.04 -15.92
CA VAL A 134 6.52 2.51 -16.01
C VAL A 134 7.98 2.94 -15.88
N ILE A 135 8.72 2.22 -15.06
CA ILE A 135 10.13 2.49 -14.81
C ILE A 135 10.87 1.18 -15.02
N ASP A 136 11.77 1.16 -16.01
CA ASP A 136 12.77 0.10 -16.09
C ASP A 136 13.78 0.31 -14.95
N LEU A 137 13.41 -0.14 -13.75
CA LEU A 137 14.23 0.00 -12.52
C LEU A 137 15.62 -0.63 -12.70
N LYS A 138 15.77 -1.62 -13.60
CA LYS A 138 17.08 -2.18 -13.97
C LYS A 138 18.01 -1.17 -14.65
N LYS A 139 17.44 -0.13 -15.29
CA LYS A 139 18.20 0.95 -15.92
C LYS A 139 18.75 1.96 -14.90
N TYR A 140 18.15 2.05 -13.72
CA TYR A 140 18.50 3.02 -12.67
C TYR A 140 19.13 2.41 -11.43
N LEU A 141 19.00 1.09 -11.23
CA LEU A 141 19.80 0.37 -10.24
C LEU A 141 21.25 0.33 -10.72
N PRO A 142 22.23 0.76 -9.90
CA PRO A 142 23.63 0.67 -10.28
C PRO A 142 23.93 -0.79 -10.61
N GLN A 143 24.31 -1.06 -11.86
CA GLN A 143 24.83 -2.36 -12.25
C GLN A 143 25.93 -2.69 -11.27
N GLN A 144 25.70 -3.68 -10.39
CA GLN A 144 26.77 -4.16 -9.54
C GLN A 144 27.90 -4.56 -10.48
N GLU A 145 29.03 -3.85 -10.42
CA GLU A 145 30.19 -4.15 -11.24
C GLU A 145 30.48 -5.65 -11.09
N GLY A 146 30.28 -6.38 -12.17
CA GLY A 146 30.49 -7.82 -12.20
C GLY A 146 31.89 -8.13 -11.69
N PHE A 147 32.04 -9.27 -11.03
CA PHE A 147 33.31 -9.74 -10.47
C PHE A 147 34.51 -9.55 -11.44
N MET A 148 34.26 -9.78 -12.74
CA MET A 148 35.19 -9.53 -13.84
C MET A 148 35.68 -8.07 -13.96
N ASN A 149 34.80 -7.09 -13.78
CA ASN A 149 35.18 -5.67 -13.82
C ASN A 149 36.02 -5.29 -12.61
N ARG A 150 35.71 -5.82 -11.42
CA ARG A 150 36.54 -5.61 -10.22
C ARG A 150 37.94 -6.21 -10.38
N ALA A 151 38.04 -7.40 -11.00
CA ALA A 151 39.31 -8.05 -11.31
C ALA A 151 40.12 -7.23 -12.32
N ARG A 152 39.49 -6.77 -13.41
CA ARG A 152 40.11 -5.91 -14.43
C ARG A 152 40.63 -4.60 -13.83
N SER A 153 39.84 -3.93 -13.00
CA SER A 153 40.23 -2.70 -12.31
C SER A 153 41.44 -2.89 -11.39
N ARG A 154 41.52 -4.03 -10.67
CA ARG A 154 42.70 -4.38 -9.86
C ARG A 154 43.94 -4.63 -10.71
N LEU A 155 43.78 -5.31 -11.84
CA LEU A 155 44.89 -5.66 -12.74
C LEU A 155 45.45 -4.41 -13.42
N ILE A 156 44.60 -3.50 -13.88
CA ILE A 156 45.02 -2.19 -14.43
C ILE A 156 45.76 -1.37 -13.37
N ARG A 157 45.26 -1.33 -12.13
CA ARG A 157 45.90 -0.58 -11.04
C ARG A 157 47.28 -1.16 -10.68
N TYR A 158 47.42 -2.49 -10.72
CA TYR A 158 48.69 -3.18 -10.52
C TYR A 158 49.70 -2.86 -11.63
N LEU A 159 49.27 -2.92 -12.90
CA LEU A 159 50.12 -2.61 -14.06
C LEU A 159 50.55 -1.14 -14.05
N MET A 160 49.68 -0.21 -13.67
CA MET A 160 50.04 1.21 -13.52
C MET A 160 51.06 1.43 -12.40
N GLN A 161 50.93 0.73 -11.26
CA GLN A 161 51.93 0.80 -10.19
C GLN A 161 53.29 0.23 -10.61
N GLN A 162 53.32 -0.88 -11.34
CA GLN A 162 54.58 -1.41 -11.87
C GLN A 162 55.22 -0.47 -12.89
N ASN A 163 54.44 0.11 -13.80
CA ASN A 163 54.95 1.04 -14.80
C ASN A 163 55.54 2.30 -14.15
N ASN A 164 54.88 2.84 -13.11
CA ASN A 164 55.43 3.98 -12.36
C ASN A 164 56.69 3.63 -11.56
N LYS A 165 56.79 2.41 -11.00
CA LYS A 165 58.03 1.94 -10.34
C LYS A 165 59.19 1.78 -11.32
N ASN A 166 58.92 1.27 -12.52
CA ASN A 166 59.93 1.13 -13.56
C ASN A 166 60.39 2.50 -14.10
N LYS A 167 59.47 3.46 -14.29
CA LYS A 167 59.83 4.85 -14.65
C LYS A 167 60.73 5.52 -13.60
N GLN A 168 60.43 5.32 -12.32
CA GLN A 168 61.25 5.86 -11.22
C GLN A 168 62.63 5.19 -11.08
N GLN A 169 62.81 3.97 -11.59
CA GLN A 169 64.13 3.31 -11.63
C GLN A 169 64.98 3.79 -12.80
N VAL A 170 64.36 4.10 -13.96
CA VAL A 170 65.07 4.63 -15.13
C VAL A 170 65.53 6.08 -14.92
N GLU A 171 64.80 6.88 -14.15
CA GLU A 171 65.22 8.26 -13.79
C GLU A 171 66.30 8.33 -12.68
N ARG A 172 66.66 7.18 -12.07
CA ARG A 172 67.71 7.09 -11.03
C ARG A 172 69.02 6.46 -11.52
N LEU A 173 69.11 6.15 -12.82
CA LEU A 173 70.31 5.72 -13.53
C LEU A 173 70.84 6.88 -14.38
#